data_AF-A0A3A8QBN5-F1
#
_entry.id   AF-A0A3A8QBN5-F1
#
_cell.length_a   1.000
_cell.length_b   1.000
_cell.length_c   1.000
_cell.angle_alpha   90.00
_cell.angle_beta   90.00
_cell.angle_gamma   90.00
#
_symmetry.space_group_name_H-M   'P 1'
#
loop_
_entity.id
_entity.type
_entity.pdbx_description
1 polymer ?
#
loop_
_entity_poly.entity_id
_entity_poly.type
_entity_poly.pdbx_seq_one_letter_code
_entity_poly.pdbx_strand_id
1 'polypeptide(L)'
;MLTAEPTAQAVAAATERLPEPSAAARDQLRRTLAASLRAPVAGQWPALLLEARAKADVRYVEPATSHRPLVGPVLVFAKRTFRGAFQPFINEVLRRQVHFNEAILDALTVVIENQREHARTQALWRRELDARLKQLEKDPPGPSSR
;
A
#
# COMPACT_ATOMS: atom_id res chain seq x y z
N MET A 1 30.14 25.96 5.56
CA MET A 1 28.94 26.67 5.11
C MET A 1 28.52 26.08 3.78
N LEU A 2 27.34 25.47 3.71
CA LEU A 2 26.72 25.01 2.46
C LEU A 2 25.91 26.20 1.92
N THR A 3 26.35 26.82 0.83
CA THR A 3 25.68 27.96 0.19
C THR A 3 24.44 27.50 -0.58
N ALA A 4 23.51 28.45 -0.85
CA ALA A 4 22.21 28.20 -1.45
C ALA A 4 22.25 27.62 -2.89
N GLU A 5 23.39 27.66 -3.56
CA GLU A 5 23.66 26.99 -4.83
C GLU A 5 25.01 26.27 -4.79
N PRO A 6 25.06 25.01 -4.35
CA PRO A 6 26.30 24.26 -4.30
C PRO A 6 26.65 23.73 -5.70
N THR A 7 27.82 24.11 -6.22
CA THR A 7 28.37 23.52 -7.45
C THR A 7 28.75 22.06 -7.23
N ALA A 8 28.61 21.21 -8.25
CA ALA A 8 28.91 19.77 -8.16
C ALA A 8 30.33 19.48 -7.63
N GLN A 9 31.29 20.34 -7.98
CA GLN A 9 32.67 20.29 -7.50
C GLN A 9 32.79 20.58 -5.99
N ALA A 10 32.01 21.53 -5.47
CA ALA A 10 31.99 21.85 -4.04
C ALA A 10 31.37 20.71 -3.22
N VAL A 11 30.34 20.04 -3.76
CA VAL A 11 29.74 18.85 -3.15
C VAL A 11 30.73 17.68 -3.14
N ALA A 12 31.39 17.40 -4.26
CA ALA A 12 32.40 16.33 -4.35
C ALA A 12 33.54 16.54 -3.34
N ALA A 13 34.13 17.75 -3.29
CA ALA A 13 35.19 18.09 -2.34
C ALA A 13 34.74 18.04 -0.88
N ALA A 14 33.46 18.34 -0.59
CA ALA A 14 32.91 18.17 0.75
C ALA A 14 32.70 16.70 1.11
N THR A 15 32.34 15.87 0.13
CA THR A 15 32.08 14.43 0.31
C THR A 15 33.39 13.67 0.59
N GLU A 16 34.50 14.05 -0.06
CA GLU A 16 35.83 13.47 0.19
C GLU A 16 36.35 13.71 1.62
N ARG A 17 35.86 14.75 2.29
CA ARG A 17 36.24 15.08 3.68
C ARG A 17 35.39 14.37 4.72
N LEU A 18 34.35 13.64 4.30
CA LEU A 18 33.50 12.93 5.24
C LEU A 18 34.26 11.72 5.81
N PRO A 19 34.13 11.46 7.12
CA PRO A 19 34.72 10.26 7.71
C PRO A 19 34.07 9.01 7.14
N GLU A 20 34.89 7.98 6.95
CA GLU A 20 34.42 6.64 6.59
C GLU A 20 33.37 6.16 7.61
N PRO A 21 32.17 5.75 7.16
CA PRO A 21 31.12 5.32 8.07
C PRO A 21 31.56 4.08 8.82
N SER A 22 31.28 4.01 10.11
CA SER A 22 31.63 2.85 10.95
C SER A 22 30.98 1.57 10.42
N ALA A 23 31.59 0.41 10.70
CA ALA A 23 31.04 -0.89 10.31
C ALA A 23 29.59 -1.06 10.81
N ALA A 24 29.30 -0.62 12.04
CA ALA A 24 27.96 -0.64 12.61
C ALA A 24 26.96 0.21 11.82
N ALA A 25 27.35 1.40 11.36
CA ALA A 25 26.49 2.26 10.54
C ALA A 25 26.22 1.65 9.16
N ARG A 26 27.23 1.01 8.54
CA ARG A 26 27.06 0.30 7.27
C ARG A 26 26.14 -0.92 7.41
N ASP A 27 26.27 -1.67 8.50
CA ASP A 27 25.42 -2.83 8.78
C ASP A 27 23.99 -2.43 9.14
N GLN A 28 23.81 -1.30 9.81
CA GLN A 28 22.48 -0.71 10.04
C GLN A 28 21.84 -0.30 8.71
N LEU A 29 22.58 0.40 7.85
CA LEU A 29 22.09 0.81 6.52
C LEU A 29 21.71 -0.40 5.66
N ARG A 30 22.55 -1.43 5.62
CA ARG A 30 22.24 -2.70 4.92
C ARG A 30 20.96 -3.35 5.43
N ARG A 31 20.76 -3.39 6.75
CA ARG A 31 19.54 -3.96 7.33
C ARG A 31 18.30 -3.14 6.97
N THR A 32 18.39 -1.82 7.02
CA THR A 32 17.30 -0.93 6.61
C THR A 32 16.96 -1.12 5.13
N LEU A 33 17.97 -1.18 4.25
CA LEU A 33 17.78 -1.39 2.82
C LEU A 33 17.17 -2.78 2.53
N ALA A 34 17.66 -3.82 3.20
CA ALA A 34 17.12 -5.17 3.06
C ALA A 34 15.65 -5.26 3.56
N ALA A 35 15.29 -4.50 4.60
CA ALA A 35 13.92 -4.40 5.07
C ALA A 35 13.02 -3.64 4.08
N SER A 36 13.51 -2.55 3.48
CA SER A 36 12.74 -1.76 2.50
C SER A 36 12.55 -2.48 1.15
N LEU A 37 13.48 -3.37 0.78
CA LEU A 37 13.40 -4.17 -0.44
C LEU A 37 12.58 -5.45 -0.27
N ARG A 38 12.21 -5.80 0.97
CA ARG A 38 11.37 -6.96 1.23
C ARG A 38 9.99 -6.66 0.65
N ALA A 39 9.52 -7.49 -0.29
CA ALA A 39 8.15 -7.39 -0.78
C ALA A 39 7.19 -7.34 0.43
N PRO A 40 6.18 -6.45 0.42
CA PRO A 40 5.21 -6.39 1.50
C PRO A 40 4.70 -7.80 1.72
N VAL A 41 4.98 -8.34 2.91
CA VAL A 41 4.51 -9.68 3.31
C VAL A 41 3.03 -9.64 3.05
N ALA A 42 2.51 -10.59 2.25
CA ALA A 42 1.10 -10.68 1.90
C ALA A 42 0.27 -10.69 3.19
N GLY A 43 -0.10 -9.49 3.64
CA GLY A 43 -0.83 -9.28 4.87
C GLY A 43 -2.23 -9.84 4.70
N GLN A 44 -2.88 -10.09 5.82
CA GLN A 44 -4.32 -10.31 5.79
C GLN A 44 -4.98 -9.11 5.11
N TRP A 45 -5.75 -9.38 4.06
CA TRP A 45 -6.36 -8.34 3.23
C TRP A 45 -7.18 -7.35 4.08
N PRO A 46 -7.17 -6.05 3.74
CA PRO A 46 -7.99 -5.07 4.45
C PRO A 46 -9.45 -5.51 4.47
N ALA A 47 -10.10 -5.48 5.65
CA ALA A 47 -11.48 -5.95 5.82
C ALA A 47 -12.46 -5.31 4.83
N LEU A 48 -12.26 -4.02 4.53
CA LEU A 48 -13.08 -3.27 3.56
C LEU A 48 -12.98 -3.79 2.11
N LEU A 49 -11.92 -4.53 1.76
CA LEU A 49 -11.70 -5.10 0.44
C LEU A 49 -12.13 -6.57 0.34
N LEU A 50 -12.51 -7.22 1.44
CA LEU A 50 -12.84 -8.66 1.44
C LEU A 50 -14.05 -8.98 0.56
N GLU A 51 -15.10 -8.18 0.61
CA GLU A 51 -16.29 -8.39 -0.21
C GLU A 51 -15.99 -8.13 -1.70
N ALA A 52 -15.22 -7.09 -2.01
CA ALA A 52 -14.80 -6.80 -3.37
C ALA A 52 -13.90 -7.90 -3.94
N ARG A 53 -12.99 -8.45 -3.12
CA ARG A 53 -12.16 -9.61 -3.44
C ARG A 53 -13.00 -10.85 -3.74
N ALA A 54 -14.03 -11.13 -2.94
CA ALA A 54 -14.94 -12.25 -3.18
C ALA A 54 -15.70 -12.11 -4.52
N LYS A 55 -15.88 -10.88 -5.02
CA LYS A 55 -16.55 -10.56 -6.27
C LYS A 55 -15.59 -10.30 -7.44
N ALA A 56 -14.28 -10.35 -7.22
CA ALA A 56 -13.28 -10.02 -8.23
C ALA A 56 -13.35 -10.99 -9.42
N ASP A 57 -13.55 -12.28 -9.13
CA ASP A 57 -13.72 -13.32 -10.13
C ASP A 57 -15.20 -13.56 -10.47
N VAL A 58 -15.64 -12.91 -11.53
CA VAL A 58 -17.02 -12.99 -12.04
C VAL A 58 -17.29 -14.26 -12.86
N ARG A 59 -16.27 -15.08 -13.16
CA ARG A 59 -16.40 -16.26 -14.05
C ARG A 59 -17.24 -17.38 -13.43
N TYR A 60 -17.27 -17.46 -12.10
CA TYR A 60 -17.87 -18.57 -11.34
C TYR A 60 -19.15 -18.21 -10.58
N VAL A 61 -19.76 -17.07 -10.88
CA VAL A 61 -21.02 -16.67 -10.24
C VAL A 61 -22.17 -17.57 -10.71
N GLU A 62 -22.86 -18.21 -9.76
CA GLU A 62 -24.03 -19.03 -10.08
C GLU A 62 -25.17 -18.18 -10.69
N PRO A 63 -25.95 -18.75 -11.62
CA PRO A 63 -27.11 -18.05 -12.16
C PRO A 63 -28.11 -17.71 -11.05
N ALA A 64 -28.55 -16.45 -11.00
CA ALA A 64 -29.60 -16.03 -10.08
C ALA A 64 -30.86 -16.89 -10.24
N THR A 65 -31.40 -17.37 -9.11
CA THR A 65 -32.60 -18.17 -9.06
C THR A 65 -33.82 -17.33 -9.43
N SER A 66 -34.81 -17.94 -10.09
CA SER A 66 -36.06 -17.27 -10.43
C SER A 66 -37.18 -17.76 -9.52
N HIS A 67 -37.88 -16.83 -8.88
CA HIS A 67 -39.01 -17.13 -7.99
C HIS A 67 -40.34 -17.37 -8.72
N ARG A 68 -40.36 -17.34 -10.06
CA ARG A 68 -41.61 -17.53 -10.82
C ARG A 68 -42.00 -19.02 -10.86
N PRO A 69 -43.22 -19.40 -10.43
CA PRO A 69 -43.66 -20.79 -10.46
C PRO A 69 -43.67 -21.33 -11.91
N LEU A 70 -43.24 -22.59 -12.07
CA LEU A 70 -43.11 -23.37 -13.32
C LEU A 70 -42.10 -22.86 -14.36
N VAL A 71 -42.08 -21.56 -14.66
CA VAL A 71 -41.17 -20.98 -15.66
C VAL A 71 -39.76 -20.74 -15.08
N GLY A 72 -39.69 -20.49 -13.77
CA GLY A 72 -38.43 -20.21 -13.08
C GLY A 72 -37.39 -21.32 -13.17
N PRO A 73 -37.74 -22.59 -12.87
CA PRO A 73 -36.80 -23.71 -12.96
C PRO A 73 -36.26 -23.94 -14.38
N VAL A 74 -37.11 -23.82 -15.40
CA VAL A 74 -36.72 -23.98 -16.82
C VAL A 74 -35.72 -22.88 -17.22
N LEU A 75 -35.99 -21.63 -16.84
CA LEU A 75 -35.08 -20.52 -17.10
C LEU A 75 -33.72 -20.69 -16.39
N VAL A 76 -33.73 -21.18 -15.15
CA VAL A 76 -32.50 -21.45 -14.40
C VAL A 76 -31.70 -22.58 -15.05
N PHE A 77 -32.37 -23.66 -15.46
CA PHE A 77 -31.72 -24.77 -16.16
C PHE A 77 -31.12 -24.34 -17.50
N ALA A 78 -31.85 -23.55 -18.28
CA ALA A 78 -31.36 -23.00 -19.54
C ALA A 78 -30.12 -22.10 -19.32
N LYS A 79 -30.16 -21.20 -18.32
CA LYS A 79 -29.01 -20.36 -17.94
C LYS A 79 -27.80 -21.19 -17.53
N ARG A 80 -28.00 -22.25 -16.75
CA ARG A 80 -26.93 -23.15 -16.28
C ARG A 80 -26.29 -23.90 -17.45
N THR A 81 -27.12 -24.43 -18.36
CA THR A 81 -26.67 -25.16 -19.55
C THR A 81 -25.91 -24.26 -20.52
N PHE A 82 -26.45 -23.06 -20.81
CA PHE A 82 -25.77 -22.06 -21.63
C PHE A 82 -24.42 -21.67 -21.02
N ARG A 83 -24.38 -21.36 -19.72
CA ARG A 83 -23.13 -21.03 -19.03
C ARG A 83 -22.11 -22.17 -19.15
N GLY A 84 -22.51 -23.42 -18.94
CA GLY A 84 -21.62 -24.58 -19.09
C GLY A 84 -21.07 -24.72 -20.50
N ALA A 85 -21.92 -24.61 -21.53
CA ALA A 85 -21.52 -24.76 -22.93
C ALA A 85 -20.57 -23.63 -23.40
N PHE A 86 -20.79 -22.40 -22.94
CA PHE A 86 -20.01 -21.23 -23.34
C PHE A 86 -18.94 -20.82 -22.32
N GLN A 87 -18.74 -21.58 -21.24
CA GLN A 87 -17.76 -21.29 -20.20
C GLN A 87 -16.35 -20.95 -20.73
N PRO A 88 -15.76 -21.67 -21.73
CA PRO A 88 -14.44 -21.29 -22.24
C PRO A 88 -14.41 -19.90 -22.89
N PHE A 89 -15.47 -19.52 -23.62
CA PHE A 89 -15.59 -18.18 -24.21
C PHE A 89 -15.83 -17.12 -23.14
N ILE A 90 -16.72 -17.41 -22.17
CA ILE A 90 -16.99 -16.52 -21.02
C ILE A 90 -15.68 -16.28 -20.24
N ASN A 91 -14.89 -17.33 -20.00
CA ASN A 91 -13.61 -17.22 -19.33
C ASN A 91 -12.64 -16.31 -20.09
N GLU A 92 -12.56 -16.43 -21.41
CA GLU A 92 -11.65 -15.61 -22.22
C GLU A 92 -12.09 -14.14 -22.26
N VAL A 93 -13.38 -13.88 -22.46
CA VAL A 93 -13.93 -12.52 -22.48
C VAL A 93 -13.76 -11.85 -21.10
N LEU A 94 -14.05 -12.57 -20.03
CA LEU A 94 -13.93 -12.04 -18.66
C LEU A 94 -12.48 -12.06 -18.14
N ARG A 95 -11.54 -12.74 -18.79
CA ARG A 95 -10.14 -12.84 -18.36
C ARG A 95 -9.53 -11.46 -18.12
N ARG A 96 -9.72 -10.54 -19.07
CA ARG A 96 -9.20 -9.18 -18.97
C ARG A 96 -9.86 -8.39 -17.83
N GLN A 97 -11.16 -8.58 -17.63
CA GLN A 97 -11.91 -7.93 -16.57
C GLN A 97 -11.51 -8.43 -15.18
N VAL A 98 -11.36 -9.74 -15.00
CA VAL A 98 -10.89 -10.33 -13.74
C VAL A 98 -9.49 -9.84 -13.42
N HIS A 99 -8.58 -9.85 -14.40
CA HIS A 99 -7.23 -9.33 -14.21
C HIS A 99 -7.20 -7.85 -13.83
N PHE A 100 -8.06 -7.03 -14.44
CA PHE A 100 -8.22 -5.62 -14.08
C PHE A 100 -8.75 -5.45 -12.65
N ASN A 101 -9.76 -6.23 -12.26
CA ASN A 101 -10.31 -6.19 -10.91
C ASN A 101 -9.25 -6.55 -9.87
N GLU A 102 -8.49 -7.62 -10.12
CA GLU A 102 -7.37 -8.04 -9.26
C GLU A 102 -6.31 -6.94 -9.15
N ALA A 103 -5.88 -6.35 -10.28
CA ALA A 103 -4.88 -5.28 -10.29
C ALA A 103 -5.33 -4.03 -9.51
N ILE A 104 -6.61 -3.64 -9.61
CA ILE A 104 -7.15 -2.52 -8.82
C ILE A 104 -7.16 -2.86 -7.33
N LEU A 105 -7.59 -4.06 -6.96
CA LEU A 105 -7.64 -4.49 -5.57
C LEU A 105 -6.25 -4.53 -4.94
N ASP A 106 -5.24 -4.98 -5.69
CA ASP A 106 -3.85 -4.94 -5.27
C ASP A 106 -3.36 -3.49 -5.09
N ALA A 107 -3.64 -2.61 -6.06
CA ALA A 107 -3.29 -1.19 -5.97
C ALA A 107 -3.94 -0.51 -4.75
N LEU A 108 -5.22 -0.77 -4.49
CA LEU A 108 -5.93 -0.25 -3.33
C LEU A 108 -5.33 -0.75 -2.01
N THR A 109 -4.91 -2.01 -1.96
CA THR A 109 -4.24 -2.58 -0.78
C THR A 109 -2.95 -1.81 -0.47
N VAL A 110 -2.12 -1.57 -1.48
CA VAL A 110 -0.89 -0.78 -1.33
C VAL A 110 -1.18 0.64 -0.85
N VAL A 111 -2.21 1.30 -1.40
CA VAL A 111 -2.60 2.66 -0.96
C VAL A 111 -3.04 2.67 0.50
N ILE A 112 -3.84 1.70 0.93
CA ILE A 112 -4.33 1.61 2.31
C ILE A 112 -3.16 1.37 3.29
N GLU A 113 -2.23 0.48 2.94
CA GLU A 113 -1.04 0.24 3.74
C GLU A 113 -0.17 1.48 3.87
N ASN A 114 0.05 2.18 2.75
CA ASN A 114 0.79 3.43 2.72
C ASN A 114 0.12 4.51 3.60
N GLN A 115 -1.20 4.67 3.52
CA GLN A 115 -1.95 5.59 4.38
C GLN A 115 -1.83 5.25 5.87
N ARG A 116 -1.86 3.96 6.21
CA ARG A 116 -1.67 3.50 7.60
C ARG A 116 -0.28 3.83 8.12
N GLU A 117 0.76 3.62 7.31
CA GLU A 117 2.14 3.96 7.68
C GLU A 117 2.33 5.47 7.82
N HIS A 118 1.75 6.28 6.93
CA HIS A 118 1.77 7.74 7.07
C HIS A 118 1.05 8.21 8.33
N ALA A 119 -0.12 7.65 8.65
CA ALA A 119 -0.86 7.98 9.87
C ALA A 119 -0.05 7.63 11.13
N ARG A 120 0.61 6.47 11.16
CA ARG A 120 1.53 6.06 12.24
C ARG A 120 2.70 7.03 12.39
N THR A 121 3.35 7.37 11.28
CA THR A 121 4.50 8.27 11.25
C THR A 121 4.11 9.67 11.74
N GLN A 122 2.97 10.20 11.27
CA GLN A 122 2.45 11.49 11.74
C GLN A 122 2.11 11.48 13.22
N ALA A 123 1.53 10.38 13.73
CA ALA A 123 1.21 10.25 15.15
C ALA A 123 2.48 10.22 16.02
N LEU A 124 3.54 9.52 15.59
CA LEU A 124 4.83 9.52 16.26
C LEU A 124 5.47 10.91 16.24
N TRP A 125 5.46 11.57 15.08
CA TRP A 125 5.99 12.93 14.93
C TRP A 125 5.27 13.93 15.84
N ARG A 126 3.93 13.87 15.93
CA ARG A 126 3.15 14.73 16.84
C ARG A 126 3.56 14.52 18.29
N ARG A 127 3.71 13.25 18.73
CA ARG A 127 4.16 12.94 20.10
C ARG A 127 5.56 13.48 20.39
N GLU A 128 6.46 13.39 19.41
CA GLU A 128 7.82 13.92 19.55
C GLU A 128 7.82 15.46 19.65
N LEU A 129 7.03 16.13 18.81
CA LEU A 129 6.86 17.59 18.89
C LEU A 129 6.28 18.02 20.23
N ASP A 130 5.24 17.34 20.72
CA ASP A 130 4.64 17.64 22.03
C ASP A 130 5.65 17.45 23.17
N ALA A 131 6.50 16.44 23.09
CA ALA A 131 7.54 16.20 24.09
C ALA A 131 8.61 17.32 24.07
N ARG A 132 9.03 17.74 22.87
CA ARG A 132 9.98 18.86 22.70
C ARG A 132 9.38 20.19 23.17
N LEU A 133 8.11 20.45 22.87
CA LEU A 133 7.41 21.66 23.31
C LEU A 133 7.37 21.72 24.84
N LYS A 134 6.99 20.62 25.51
CA LYS A 134 6.98 20.52 26.98
C LYS A 134 8.38 20.69 27.59
N GLN A 135 9.43 20.28 26.89
CA GLN A 135 10.81 20.49 27.36
C GLN A 135 11.19 21.97 27.28
N LEU A 136 10.83 22.67 26.20
CA LEU A 136 11.06 24.10 26.03
C LEU A 136 10.21 24.96 26.98
N GLU A 137 9.00 24.53 27.32
CA GLU A 137 8.18 25.19 28.34
C GLU A 137 8.79 25.08 29.74
N LYS A 138 9.54 23.99 30.02
CA LYS A 138 10.24 23.79 31.29
C LYS A 138 11.56 24.55 31.36
N ASP A 139 12.27 24.67 30.24
CA ASP A 139 13.49 25.49 30.07
C ASP A 139 13.20 26.66 29.13
N PRO A 140 12.51 27.73 29.59
CA PRO A 140 12.32 28.91 28.77
C PRO A 140 13.70 29.46 28.38
N PRO A 141 13.91 29.83 27.10
CA PRO A 141 15.18 30.44 26.71
C PRO A 141 15.37 31.70 27.57
N GLY A 142 16.42 31.66 28.40
CA GLY A 142 16.80 32.79 29.24
C GLY A 142 16.90 34.06 28.39
N PRO A 143 16.55 35.23 28.94
CA PRO A 143 16.44 36.47 28.17
C PRO A 143 17.72 36.69 27.36
N SER A 144 17.56 36.67 26.04
CA SER A 144 18.61 37.03 25.10
C SER A 144 19.08 38.43 25.43
N SER A 145 20.20 38.53 26.14
CA SER A 145 20.83 39.79 26.50
C SER A 145 21.47 40.38 25.23
N ARG A 146 20.82 41.36 24.63
CA ARG A 146 21.44 42.44 23.85
C ARG A 146 20.63 43.71 24.02
#